data_AF-A0A4Z1GR54-F1
#
_entry.id   AF-A0A4Z1GR54-F1
#
_cell.length_a   1.000
_cell.length_b   1.000
_cell.length_c   1.000
_cell.angle_alpha   90.00
_cell.angle_beta   90.00
_cell.angle_gamma   90.00
#
_symmetry.space_group_name_H-M   'P 1'
#
loop_
_entity.id
_entity.type
_entity.pdbx_description
1 polymer ?
#
loop_
_entity_poly.entity_id
_entity_poly.type
_entity_poly.pdbx_seq_one_letter_code
_entity_poly.pdbx_strand_id
1 'polypeptide(L)'
;MPFPLELPTTSSFSFSSYFTSDSHPSLPLAASTCRGVLRDVLKKHKRLSPSQQSSNLSSILQALNNYIPYLLAIDSGISSQFDTGAEHIDIILTSTPTLEWRPTLSDPPIPGREIPRLKIQSLEYEIYFVLSTLAYTHVLLSRSSLHPLYSSATASPSPEQRTSCIKTATEQLLAAGSIHNYLFSRSTSLTSPPPCPDISNPVFRALSSLALAESTLLAVMKDDPYPAAVQQDRNKNDKEWMIKAPEMPKVRAHLFARLCLAAADHAGNAVAMLGGMGNGGKGKVNAELLKYVEDLRRVGRGKACRFFGVDAELGGKTGDGIGWLRAGLSELGILVGDDGKKSSGMGFGRLRKEWTEKREDRRVEKGKDWGSDAGKAEEGRVLEMLEKKWVKMNDTIGTQLVPSIGTLISALPSGREMHTLKSYSPPSLDNQVLESMRAPPDRADTYEEDNSSDEDNNGTPVGAFPGTKGDYAGNANYF
;
A
#
# COMPACT_ATOMS: atom_id res chain seq x y z
N MET A 1 -4.52 -7.94 -2.69
CA MET A 1 -3.31 -8.05 -1.85
C MET A 1 -2.70 -6.67 -1.76
N PRO A 2 -2.46 -6.07 -0.59
CA PRO A 2 -2.01 -4.68 -0.49
C PRO A 2 -0.66 -4.41 -1.16
N PHE A 3 -0.46 -3.19 -1.66
CA PHE A 3 0.78 -2.77 -2.31
C PHE A 3 1.99 -2.87 -1.35
N PRO A 4 3.15 -3.39 -1.79
CA PRO A 4 4.37 -3.45 -0.97
C PRO A 4 5.05 -2.07 -0.89
N LEU A 5 4.48 -1.14 -0.11
CA LEU A 5 5.04 0.19 0.09
C LEU A 5 6.46 0.13 0.66
N GLU A 6 7.36 0.93 0.12
CA GLU A 6 8.68 1.15 0.72
C GLU A 6 8.59 2.20 1.84
N LEU A 7 9.20 1.90 2.99
CA LEU A 7 9.25 2.84 4.10
C LEU A 7 10.34 3.90 3.87
N PRO A 8 10.03 5.20 3.98
CA PRO A 8 11.00 6.26 3.80
C PRO A 8 12.04 6.24 4.93
N THR A 9 13.24 6.75 4.64
CA THR A 9 14.33 6.85 5.63
C THR A 9 14.66 8.31 5.92
N THR A 10 15.07 8.61 7.15
CA THR A 10 15.39 9.97 7.59
C THR A 10 16.86 10.13 8.01
N SER A 11 17.37 11.37 8.07
CA SER A 11 18.73 11.71 8.53
C SER A 11 18.74 11.93 10.05
N SER A 12 19.91 12.18 10.65
CA SER A 12 19.98 12.76 12.00
C SER A 12 19.30 14.12 12.02
N PHE A 13 18.70 14.46 13.15
CA PHE A 13 18.18 15.79 13.43
C PHE A 13 18.12 15.97 14.95
N SER A 14 18.60 17.11 15.45
CA SER A 14 18.52 17.51 16.86
C SER A 14 17.50 18.64 16.97
N PHE A 15 16.38 18.39 17.65
CA PHE A 15 15.39 19.43 17.93
C PHE A 15 15.95 20.54 18.81
N SER A 16 16.81 20.22 19.79
CA SER A 16 17.36 21.21 20.72
C SER A 16 18.25 22.25 20.03
N SER A 17 18.70 21.98 18.80
CA SER A 17 19.46 22.94 17.97
C SER A 17 18.57 24.02 17.34
N TYR A 18 17.27 23.77 17.19
CA TYR A 18 16.32 24.64 16.49
C TYR A 18 15.13 25.09 17.35
N PHE A 19 14.88 24.39 18.46
CA PHE A 19 13.74 24.59 19.33
C PHE A 19 14.19 24.61 20.79
N THR A 20 13.69 25.57 21.55
CA THR A 20 13.84 25.65 23.01
C THR A 20 12.47 25.76 23.67
N SER A 21 12.40 25.41 24.95
CA SER A 21 11.17 25.53 25.74
C SER A 21 11.51 26.01 27.14
N ASP A 22 10.89 27.11 27.56
CA ASP A 22 11.05 27.60 28.93
C ASP A 22 10.16 26.80 29.91
N SER A 23 9.01 26.35 29.43
CA SER A 23 8.06 25.54 30.20
C SER A 23 8.50 24.07 30.35
N HIS A 24 9.04 23.47 29.29
CA HIS A 24 9.38 22.05 29.20
C HIS A 24 10.77 21.85 28.56
N PRO A 25 11.86 22.30 29.22
CA PRO A 25 13.20 22.33 28.63
C PRO A 25 13.72 20.96 28.15
N SER A 26 13.24 19.84 28.70
CA SER A 26 13.63 18.50 28.26
C SER A 26 12.89 17.99 27.00
N LEU A 27 11.80 18.65 26.60
CA LEU A 27 10.94 18.17 25.49
C LEU A 27 11.68 18.08 24.13
N PRO A 28 12.46 19.10 23.69
CA PRO A 28 13.23 18.99 22.45
C PRO A 28 14.21 17.80 22.47
N LEU A 29 14.96 17.59 23.56
CA LEU A 29 15.90 16.48 23.67
C LEU A 29 15.20 15.11 23.65
N ALA A 30 14.05 14.99 24.32
CA ALA A 30 13.25 13.77 24.29
C ALA A 30 12.76 13.46 22.86
N ALA A 31 12.29 14.47 22.13
CA ALA A 31 11.92 14.33 20.72
C ALA A 31 13.11 13.90 19.85
N SER A 32 14.29 14.50 20.01
CA SER A 32 15.53 14.09 19.33
C SER A 32 15.84 12.62 19.58
N THR A 33 15.76 12.20 20.84
CA THR A 33 16.05 10.82 21.27
C THR A 33 15.08 9.83 20.60
N CYS A 34 13.78 10.08 20.65
CA CYS A 34 12.77 9.22 20.03
C CYS A 34 12.90 9.19 18.51
N ARG A 35 13.19 10.33 17.87
CA ARG A 35 13.44 10.41 16.43
C ARG A 35 14.68 9.61 16.02
N GLY A 36 15.75 9.65 16.83
CA GLY A 36 16.96 8.85 16.65
C GLY A 36 16.65 7.34 16.63
N VAL A 37 15.86 6.87 17.60
CA VAL A 37 15.39 5.47 17.63
C VAL A 37 14.62 5.12 16.37
N LEU A 38 13.66 5.96 15.95
CA LEU A 38 12.90 5.74 14.72
C LEU A 38 13.81 5.63 13.49
N ARG A 39 14.76 6.57 13.34
CA ARG A 39 15.74 6.57 12.25
C ARG A 39 16.51 5.26 12.20
N ASP A 40 17.00 4.78 13.34
CA ASP A 40 17.84 3.59 13.41
C ASP A 40 17.05 2.32 13.10
N VAL A 41 15.80 2.24 13.57
CA VAL A 41 14.89 1.12 13.23
C VAL A 41 14.52 1.12 11.75
N LEU A 42 14.27 2.29 11.14
CA LEU A 42 14.02 2.42 9.69
C LEU A 42 15.25 2.04 8.85
N LYS A 43 16.44 2.52 9.24
CA LYS A 43 17.71 2.14 8.61
C LYS A 43 17.94 0.63 8.68
N LYS A 44 17.70 0.03 9.85
CA LYS A 44 17.77 -1.43 10.04
C LYS A 44 16.79 -2.14 9.11
N HIS A 45 15.52 -1.73 9.09
CA HIS A 45 14.50 -2.32 8.23
C HIS A 45 14.90 -2.33 6.75
N LYS A 46 15.40 -1.21 6.24
CA LYS A 46 15.86 -1.09 4.85
C LYS A 46 16.96 -2.11 4.50
N ARG A 47 17.86 -2.41 5.45
CA ARG A 47 18.98 -3.35 5.27
C ARG A 47 18.58 -4.82 5.42
N LEU A 48 17.40 -5.11 5.99
CA LEU A 48 16.92 -6.48 6.16
C LEU A 48 16.50 -7.10 4.81
N SER A 49 16.64 -8.41 4.72
CA SER A 49 16.05 -9.16 3.60
C SER A 49 14.51 -9.08 3.63
N PRO A 50 13.81 -9.22 2.48
CA PRO A 50 12.35 -9.11 2.43
C PRO A 50 11.60 -10.05 3.39
N SER A 51 12.14 -11.26 3.64
CA SER A 51 11.56 -12.20 4.60
C SER A 51 11.70 -11.73 6.06
N GLN A 52 12.78 -11.02 6.39
CA GLN A 52 13.03 -10.46 7.73
C GLN A 52 12.35 -9.11 7.96
N GLN A 53 12.01 -8.39 6.89
CA GLN A 53 11.35 -7.09 7.01
C GLN A 53 10.00 -7.20 7.73
N SER A 54 9.23 -8.26 7.47
CA SER A 54 7.90 -8.48 8.06
C SER A 54 7.94 -8.56 9.59
N SER A 55 8.94 -9.24 10.16
CA SER A 55 9.09 -9.36 11.62
C SER A 55 9.58 -8.08 12.29
N ASN A 56 10.17 -7.14 11.54
CA ASN A 56 10.65 -5.87 12.06
C ASN A 56 9.58 -4.77 12.05
N LEU A 57 8.41 -4.99 11.42
CA LEU A 57 7.34 -3.99 11.31
C LEU A 57 6.78 -3.59 12.69
N SER A 58 6.70 -4.52 13.65
CA SER A 58 6.24 -4.22 15.01
C SER A 58 7.16 -3.24 15.74
N SER A 59 8.48 -3.37 15.56
CA SER A 59 9.46 -2.42 16.11
C SER A 59 9.35 -1.04 15.49
N ILE A 60 9.03 -0.95 14.19
CA ILE A 60 8.79 0.34 13.52
C ILE A 60 7.52 1.00 14.05
N LEU A 61 6.43 0.23 14.15
CA LEU A 61 5.16 0.71 14.70
C LEU A 61 5.34 1.26 16.12
N GLN A 62 6.09 0.54 16.97
CA GLN A 62 6.42 0.99 18.32
C GLN A 62 7.25 2.28 18.32
N ALA A 63 8.30 2.36 17.50
CA ALA A 63 9.14 3.56 17.42
C ALA A 63 8.35 4.79 16.94
N LEU A 64 7.44 4.62 15.98
CA LEU A 64 6.54 5.67 15.51
C LEU A 64 5.58 6.13 16.62
N ASN A 65 4.89 5.20 17.27
CA ASN A 65 3.96 5.53 18.36
C ASN A 65 4.65 6.19 19.55
N ASN A 66 5.92 5.88 19.80
CA ASN A 66 6.72 6.54 20.81
C ASN A 66 7.14 7.96 20.41
N TYR A 67 7.42 8.21 19.12
CA TYR A 67 7.90 9.51 18.64
C TYR A 67 6.78 10.53 18.37
N ILE A 68 5.67 10.09 17.77
CA ILE A 68 4.57 10.97 17.35
C ILE A 68 4.07 11.91 18.47
N PRO A 69 3.85 11.45 19.72
CA PRO A 69 3.40 12.33 20.80
C PRO A 69 4.36 13.51 21.06
N TYR A 70 5.67 13.28 21.05
CA TYR A 70 6.66 14.33 21.26
C TYR A 70 6.70 15.31 20.09
N LEU A 71 6.63 14.79 18.86
CA LEU A 71 6.58 15.63 17.66
C LEU A 71 5.36 16.57 17.67
N LEU A 72 4.19 16.04 18.02
CA LEU A 72 2.95 16.81 18.06
C LEU A 72 2.90 17.79 19.25
N ALA A 73 3.53 17.46 20.37
CA ALA A 73 3.66 18.40 21.50
C ALA A 73 4.55 19.61 21.15
N ILE A 74 5.59 19.41 20.33
CA ILE A 74 6.41 20.51 19.81
C ILE A 74 5.59 21.37 18.84
N ASP A 75 4.83 20.74 17.93
CA ASP A 75 3.97 21.43 16.96
C ASP A 75 2.86 22.27 17.63
N SER A 76 2.20 21.72 18.66
CA SER A 76 1.17 22.44 19.41
C SER A 76 1.73 23.63 20.19
N GLY A 77 2.92 23.48 20.77
CA GLY A 77 3.61 24.55 21.49
C GLY A 77 4.03 25.71 20.60
N ILE A 78 4.41 25.45 19.34
CA ILE A 78 4.71 26.51 18.35
C ILE A 78 3.44 27.25 17.93
N SER A 79 2.36 26.50 17.71
CA SER A 79 1.12 27.05 17.17
C SER A 79 0.30 27.85 18.19
N SER A 80 0.72 27.88 19.48
CA SER A 80 -0.03 28.46 20.59
C SER A 80 -1.51 28.00 20.59
N GLN A 81 -1.78 26.76 20.19
CA GLN A 81 -3.15 26.24 20.18
C GLN A 81 -3.59 25.99 21.62
N PHE A 82 -4.31 26.97 22.17
CA PHE A 82 -4.91 26.90 23.50
C PHE A 82 -6.19 26.06 23.43
N ASP A 83 -6.06 24.74 23.62
CA ASP A 83 -7.23 23.95 24.00
C ASP A 83 -7.54 24.24 25.48
N THR A 84 -8.72 24.76 25.77
CA THR A 84 -9.23 24.97 27.14
C THR A 84 -9.20 23.66 27.92
N GLY A 85 -8.15 23.45 28.70
CA GLY A 85 -7.92 22.24 29.51
C GLY A 85 -6.60 21.49 29.23
N ALA A 86 -5.85 21.86 28.19
CA ALA A 86 -4.53 21.29 27.90
C ALA A 86 -3.41 22.03 28.66
N GLU A 87 -2.37 21.30 29.05
CA GLU A 87 -1.17 21.86 29.69
C GLU A 87 -0.45 22.83 28.74
N HIS A 88 -0.06 24.01 29.24
CA HIS A 88 0.58 25.03 28.43
C HIS A 88 2.04 24.66 28.13
N ILE A 89 2.31 24.32 26.88
CA ILE A 89 3.65 24.09 26.35
C ILE A 89 4.04 25.30 25.51
N ASP A 90 5.12 25.97 25.90
CA ASP A 90 5.72 27.04 25.13
C ASP A 90 6.95 26.52 24.37
N ILE A 91 6.98 26.73 23.05
CA ILE A 91 8.09 26.34 22.18
C ILE A 91 8.56 27.54 21.38
N ILE A 92 9.84 27.86 21.54
CA ILE A 92 10.51 28.96 20.85
C ILE A 92 11.33 28.38 19.70
N LEU A 93 11.04 28.83 18.48
CA LEU A 93 11.83 28.54 17.29
C LEU A 93 13.07 29.44 17.26
N THR A 94 14.27 28.87 17.44
CA THR A 94 15.52 29.62 17.47
C THR A 94 16.16 29.79 16.10
N SER A 95 15.96 28.82 15.20
CA SER A 95 16.45 28.86 13.82
C SER A 95 15.63 27.96 12.90
N THR A 96 15.75 28.12 11.58
CA THR A 96 14.96 27.32 10.62
C THR A 96 15.39 25.85 10.63
N PRO A 97 14.51 24.90 11.01
CA PRO A 97 14.87 23.48 11.05
C PRO A 97 15.16 22.99 9.64
N THR A 98 16.19 22.17 9.50
CA THR A 98 16.49 21.49 8.23
C THR A 98 16.50 19.99 8.47
N LEU A 99 15.47 19.30 7.98
CA LEU A 99 15.33 17.84 8.10
C LEU A 99 15.49 17.21 6.72
N GLU A 100 15.93 15.95 6.66
CA GLU A 100 16.06 15.24 5.40
C GLU A 100 15.35 13.89 5.41
N TRP A 101 14.46 13.70 4.44
CA TRP A 101 13.77 12.44 4.20
C TRP A 101 14.07 11.92 2.81
N ARG A 102 14.13 10.60 2.66
CA ARG A 102 14.14 9.96 1.35
C ARG A 102 12.71 9.59 0.97
N PRO A 103 12.11 10.24 -0.04
CA PRO A 103 10.79 9.89 -0.57
C PRO A 103 10.80 8.47 -1.19
N THR A 104 9.64 7.82 -1.25
CA THR A 104 9.48 6.45 -1.77
C THR A 104 8.34 6.30 -2.80
N LEU A 105 7.43 7.27 -2.88
CA LEU A 105 6.34 7.30 -3.86
C LEU A 105 6.68 8.09 -5.12
N SER A 106 7.72 8.91 -5.08
CA SER A 106 8.21 9.63 -6.25
C SER A 106 8.92 8.68 -7.22
N ASP A 107 8.77 8.89 -8.52
CA ASP A 107 9.58 8.20 -9.53
C ASP A 107 11.06 8.59 -9.36
N PRO A 108 12.00 7.63 -9.38
CA PRO A 108 13.41 7.95 -9.34
C PRO A 108 13.81 8.72 -10.61
N PRO A 109 14.62 9.78 -10.50
CA PRO A 109 15.05 10.57 -11.66
C PRO A 109 15.90 9.75 -12.63
N ILE A 110 16.58 8.71 -12.13
CA ILE A 110 17.38 7.78 -12.92
C ILE A 110 16.92 6.36 -12.59
N PRO A 111 16.47 5.56 -13.58
CA PRO A 111 16.09 4.17 -13.37
C PRO A 111 17.20 3.37 -12.69
N GLY A 112 16.86 2.66 -11.61
CA GLY A 112 17.81 1.82 -10.87
C GLY A 112 18.70 2.57 -9.86
N ARG A 113 18.55 3.89 -9.71
CA ARG A 113 19.17 4.64 -8.61
C ARG A 113 18.15 5.01 -7.54
N GLU A 114 18.62 5.07 -6.30
CA GLU A 114 17.81 5.56 -5.20
C GLU A 114 17.49 7.05 -5.36
N ILE A 115 16.33 7.45 -4.84
CA ILE A 115 15.92 8.84 -4.79
C ILE A 115 16.84 9.58 -3.79
N PRO A 116 17.38 10.75 -4.15
CA PRO A 116 18.16 11.54 -3.22
C PRO A 116 17.30 12.00 -2.04
N ARG A 117 17.94 12.26 -0.89
CA ARG A 117 17.22 12.83 0.25
C ARG A 117 16.72 14.24 -0.11
N LEU A 118 15.46 14.49 0.23
CA LEU A 118 14.80 15.77 0.14
C LEU A 118 15.01 16.54 1.45
N LYS A 119 15.59 17.73 1.33
CA LYS A 119 15.66 18.70 2.44
C LYS A 119 14.30 19.37 2.61
N ILE A 120 13.75 19.31 3.81
CA ILE A 120 12.51 19.99 4.22
C ILE A 120 12.82 20.99 5.34
N GLN A 121 12.16 22.14 5.30
CA GLN A 121 12.37 23.24 6.24
C GLN A 121 11.11 23.56 7.06
N SER A 122 10.26 22.56 7.28
CA SER A 122 9.00 22.72 7.98
C SER A 122 8.73 21.51 8.87
N LEU A 123 8.33 21.78 10.12
CA LEU A 123 7.89 20.76 11.07
C LEU A 123 6.64 20.04 10.57
N GLU A 124 5.78 20.74 9.85
CA GLU A 124 4.57 20.17 9.26
C GLU A 124 4.91 19.06 8.25
N TYR A 125 5.95 19.25 7.44
CA TYR A 125 6.40 18.23 6.50
C TYR A 125 7.06 17.04 7.20
N GLU A 126 7.71 17.23 8.36
CA GLU A 126 8.15 16.13 9.22
C GLU A 126 6.95 15.32 9.71
N ILE A 127 5.89 15.97 10.20
CA ILE A 127 4.63 15.31 10.61
C ILE A 127 4.05 14.49 9.45
N TYR A 128 4.05 15.04 8.23
CA TYR A 128 3.54 14.35 7.05
C TYR A 128 4.33 13.09 6.72
N PHE A 129 5.67 13.15 6.74
CA PHE A 129 6.49 11.96 6.52
C PHE A 129 6.31 10.93 7.63
N VAL A 130 6.29 11.35 8.89
CA VAL A 130 6.16 10.43 10.04
C VAL A 130 4.82 9.71 10.04
N LEU A 131 3.71 10.45 9.87
CA LEU A 131 2.38 9.84 9.81
C LEU A 131 2.15 9.04 8.53
N SER A 132 2.72 9.44 7.39
CA SER A 132 2.68 8.61 6.18
C SER A 132 3.44 7.30 6.39
N THR A 133 4.60 7.35 7.08
CA THR A 133 5.36 6.14 7.46
C THR A 133 4.56 5.22 8.37
N LEU A 134 3.78 5.77 9.30
CA LEU A 134 2.83 5.01 10.13
C LEU A 134 1.76 4.32 9.28
N ALA A 135 1.13 5.06 8.36
CA ALA A 135 0.14 4.49 7.45
C ALA A 135 0.74 3.39 6.56
N TYR A 136 1.95 3.58 6.03
CA TYR A 136 2.66 2.57 5.22
C TYR A 136 2.97 1.33 6.06
N THR A 137 3.38 1.50 7.32
CA THR A 137 3.62 0.40 8.25
C THR A 137 2.35 -0.42 8.46
N HIS A 138 1.19 0.23 8.61
CA HIS A 138 -0.11 -0.45 8.69
C HIS A 138 -0.46 -1.23 7.40
N VAL A 139 -0.22 -0.66 6.22
CA VAL A 139 -0.39 -1.37 4.94
C VAL A 139 0.51 -2.61 4.86
N LEU A 140 1.77 -2.50 5.29
CA LEU A 140 2.71 -3.63 5.32
C LEU A 140 2.32 -4.69 6.35
N LEU A 141 1.78 -4.30 7.52
CA LEU A 141 1.23 -5.23 8.50
C LEU A 141 0.01 -5.97 7.96
N SER A 142 -0.88 -5.28 7.24
CA SER A 142 -2.01 -5.90 6.54
C SER A 142 -1.54 -6.93 5.51
N ARG A 143 -0.51 -6.58 4.75
CA ARG A 143 0.10 -7.48 3.80
C ARG A 143 0.72 -8.70 4.48
N SER A 144 1.45 -8.50 5.58
CA SER A 144 2.05 -9.60 6.34
C SER A 144 1.01 -10.54 6.95
N SER A 145 -0.16 -10.04 7.40
CA SER A 145 -1.22 -10.88 7.96
C SER A 145 -1.95 -11.69 6.89
N LEU A 146 -1.94 -11.24 5.63
CA LEU A 146 -2.51 -11.97 4.48
C LEU A 146 -1.56 -12.99 3.86
N HIS A 147 -0.24 -12.86 4.09
CA HIS A 147 0.77 -13.75 3.50
C HIS A 147 0.48 -15.25 3.69
N PRO A 148 0.05 -15.73 4.88
CA PRO A 148 -0.28 -17.15 5.08
C PRO A 148 -1.39 -17.66 4.16
N LEU A 149 -2.29 -16.78 3.68
CA LEU A 149 -3.37 -17.17 2.79
C LEU A 149 -2.89 -17.53 1.38
N TYR A 150 -1.70 -17.09 0.98
CA TYR A 150 -1.19 -17.25 -0.38
C TYR A 150 0.00 -18.22 -0.48
N SER A 151 0.58 -18.60 0.66
CA SER A 151 1.70 -19.53 0.71
C SER A 151 1.29 -20.95 0.29
N SER A 152 2.03 -21.54 -0.65
CA SER A 152 1.91 -22.96 -1.03
C SER A 152 2.88 -23.87 -0.26
N ALA A 153 3.68 -23.30 0.65
CA ALA A 153 4.68 -24.05 1.41
C ALA A 153 4.06 -24.98 2.46
N THR A 154 2.83 -24.70 2.89
CA THR A 154 2.08 -25.46 3.89
C THR A 154 0.69 -25.85 3.37
N ALA A 155 -0.03 -26.68 4.13
CA ALA A 155 -1.45 -26.89 3.89
C ALA A 155 -2.23 -25.56 3.99
N SER A 156 -3.37 -25.48 3.31
CA SER A 156 -4.23 -24.31 3.31
C SER A 156 -4.70 -23.98 4.74
N PRO A 157 -4.79 -22.70 5.13
CA PRO A 157 -5.21 -22.30 6.46
C PRO A 157 -6.67 -22.69 6.73
N SER A 158 -7.00 -22.98 8.00
CA SER A 158 -8.38 -23.27 8.40
C SER A 158 -9.32 -22.09 8.14
N PRO A 159 -10.64 -22.30 8.04
CA PRO A 159 -11.62 -21.20 7.89
C PRO A 159 -11.51 -20.13 8.97
N GLU A 160 -11.24 -20.52 10.23
CA GLU A 160 -11.06 -19.61 11.36
C GLU A 160 -9.77 -18.79 11.22
N GLN A 161 -8.66 -19.46 10.85
CA GLN A 161 -7.38 -18.79 10.60
C GLN A 161 -7.49 -17.80 9.45
N ARG A 162 -8.15 -18.21 8.36
CA ARG A 162 -8.44 -17.33 7.22
C ARG A 162 -9.22 -16.09 7.65
N THR A 163 -10.30 -16.29 8.41
CA THR A 163 -11.11 -15.19 8.92
C THR A 163 -10.30 -14.24 9.81
N SER A 164 -9.44 -14.78 10.67
CA SER A 164 -8.56 -14.00 11.54
C SER A 164 -7.54 -13.16 10.75
N CYS A 165 -6.87 -13.76 9.76
CA CYS A 165 -5.95 -13.07 8.86
C CYS A 165 -6.66 -11.91 8.14
N ILE A 166 -7.83 -12.16 7.54
CA ILE A 166 -8.58 -11.14 6.79
C ILE A 166 -9.08 -10.02 7.71
N LYS A 167 -9.56 -10.35 8.91
CA LYS A 167 -10.01 -9.36 9.90
C LYS A 167 -8.86 -8.45 10.31
N THR A 168 -7.73 -9.03 10.72
CA THR A 168 -6.51 -8.29 11.08
C THR A 168 -6.07 -7.40 9.92
N ALA A 169 -6.00 -7.94 8.70
CA ALA A 169 -5.63 -7.19 7.51
C ALA A 169 -6.55 -5.99 7.24
N THR A 170 -7.86 -6.17 7.43
CA THR A 170 -8.86 -5.12 7.25
C THR A 170 -8.68 -4.01 8.28
N GLU A 171 -8.48 -4.34 9.55
CA GLU A 171 -8.27 -3.37 10.63
C GLU A 171 -7.03 -2.50 10.36
N GLN A 172 -5.93 -3.12 9.91
CA GLN A 172 -4.71 -2.41 9.56
C GLN A 172 -4.91 -1.44 8.37
N LEU A 173 -5.62 -1.86 7.32
CA LEU A 173 -5.91 -0.97 6.18
C LEU A 173 -6.82 0.20 6.56
N LEU A 174 -7.83 -0.04 7.40
CA LEU A 174 -8.70 1.04 7.87
C LEU A 174 -7.94 2.05 8.74
N ALA A 175 -6.95 1.60 9.52
CA ALA A 175 -6.04 2.49 10.23
C ALA A 175 -5.16 3.31 9.28
N ALA A 176 -4.58 2.69 8.24
CA ALA A 176 -3.83 3.43 7.22
C ALA A 176 -4.71 4.47 6.50
N GLY A 177 -5.93 4.09 6.13
CA GLY A 177 -6.89 4.96 5.47
C GLY A 177 -7.29 6.16 6.32
N SER A 178 -7.50 5.98 7.63
CA SER A 178 -7.85 7.07 8.54
C SER A 178 -6.69 8.05 8.76
N ILE A 179 -5.46 7.55 8.87
CA ILE A 179 -4.26 8.39 8.99
C ILE A 179 -4.07 9.23 7.72
N HIS A 180 -4.20 8.64 6.54
CA HIS A 180 -4.13 9.39 5.28
C HIS A 180 -5.27 10.40 5.13
N ASN A 181 -6.48 10.08 5.60
CA ASN A 181 -7.58 11.04 5.61
C ASN A 181 -7.32 12.21 6.58
N TYR A 182 -6.70 11.94 7.73
CA TYR A 182 -6.26 12.98 8.66
C TYR A 182 -5.19 13.89 8.03
N LEU A 183 -4.19 13.31 7.36
CA LEU A 183 -3.17 14.08 6.63
C LEU A 183 -3.75 14.92 5.50
N PHE A 184 -4.74 14.40 4.77
CA PHE A 184 -5.48 15.16 3.77
C PHE A 184 -6.13 16.40 4.41
N SER A 185 -6.92 16.23 5.48
CA SER A 185 -7.58 17.36 6.16
C SER A 185 -6.58 18.34 6.78
N ARG A 186 -5.45 17.85 7.30
CA ARG A 186 -4.41 18.71 7.88
C ARG A 186 -3.72 19.55 6.81
N SER A 187 -3.39 18.94 5.68
CA SER A 187 -2.70 19.60 4.56
C SER A 187 -3.52 20.63 3.80
N THR A 188 -4.84 20.65 3.90
CA THR A 188 -5.65 21.74 3.31
C THR A 188 -5.40 23.09 3.98
N SER A 189 -4.83 23.10 5.18
CA SER A 189 -4.50 24.33 5.90
C SER A 189 -3.21 24.99 5.39
N LEU A 190 -2.38 24.25 4.63
CA LEU A 190 -1.13 24.75 4.08
C LEU A 190 -1.34 25.35 2.69
N THR A 191 -0.86 26.58 2.50
CA THR A 191 -0.92 27.29 1.22
C THR A 191 0.33 27.06 0.36
N SER A 192 1.46 26.71 0.98
CA SER A 192 2.70 26.41 0.26
C SER A 192 2.61 25.06 -0.46
N PRO A 193 3.03 24.97 -1.74
CA PRO A 193 3.02 23.70 -2.43
C PRO A 193 4.05 22.74 -1.80
N PRO A 194 3.72 21.44 -1.69
CA PRO A 194 4.61 20.44 -1.12
C PRO A 194 5.87 20.27 -2.00
N PRO A 195 7.03 19.95 -1.40
CA PRO A 195 8.29 19.81 -2.10
C PRO A 195 8.41 18.50 -2.90
N CYS A 196 7.55 17.50 -2.63
CA CYS A 196 7.45 16.28 -3.43
C CYS A 196 6.03 15.69 -3.40
N PRO A 197 5.69 14.76 -4.34
CA PRO A 197 4.40 14.08 -4.37
C PRO A 197 4.06 13.32 -3.09
N ASP A 198 5.03 12.68 -2.44
CA ASP A 198 4.85 11.83 -1.26
C ASP A 198 4.08 12.48 -0.11
N ILE A 199 4.25 13.80 0.04
CA ILE A 199 3.62 14.59 1.10
C ILE A 199 2.61 15.60 0.55
N SER A 200 2.03 15.30 -0.63
CA SER A 200 1.04 16.14 -1.27
C SER A 200 -0.39 15.77 -0.89
N ASN A 201 -1.25 16.78 -0.82
CA ASN A 201 -2.66 16.62 -0.50
C ASN A 201 -3.40 15.60 -1.41
N PRO A 202 -3.21 15.60 -2.76
CA PRO A 202 -3.86 14.61 -3.61
C PRO A 202 -3.35 13.18 -3.38
N VAL A 203 -2.08 13.00 -3.01
CA VAL A 203 -1.52 11.67 -2.67
C VAL A 203 -2.13 11.14 -1.37
N PHE A 204 -2.27 11.97 -0.34
CA PHE A 204 -2.97 11.56 0.89
C PHE A 204 -4.41 11.11 0.60
N ARG A 205 -5.14 11.87 -0.23
CA ARG A 205 -6.51 11.50 -0.60
C ARG A 205 -6.54 10.20 -1.40
N ALA A 206 -5.64 10.04 -2.35
CA ALA A 206 -5.55 8.84 -3.18
C ALA A 206 -5.23 7.59 -2.35
N LEU A 207 -4.28 7.67 -1.42
CA LEU A 207 -3.89 6.54 -0.56
C LEU A 207 -4.99 6.19 0.45
N SER A 208 -5.73 7.19 0.95
CA SER A 208 -6.92 6.95 1.78
C SER A 208 -8.01 6.20 1.00
N SER A 209 -8.26 6.61 -0.26
CA SER A 209 -9.21 5.92 -1.14
C SER A 209 -8.73 4.53 -1.55
N LEU A 210 -7.43 4.35 -1.77
CA LEU A 210 -6.83 3.04 -2.03
C LEU A 210 -7.04 2.07 -0.86
N ALA A 211 -6.80 2.51 0.37
CA ALA A 211 -7.03 1.70 1.56
C ALA A 211 -8.52 1.28 1.70
N LEU A 212 -9.46 2.15 1.32
CA LEU A 212 -10.89 1.81 1.24
C LEU A 212 -11.20 0.78 0.16
N ALA A 213 -10.57 0.89 -1.02
CA ALA A 213 -10.72 -0.10 -2.08
C ALA A 213 -10.25 -1.49 -1.63
N GLU A 214 -9.04 -1.56 -1.07
CA GLU A 214 -8.44 -2.81 -0.60
C GLU A 214 -9.24 -3.44 0.55
N SER A 215 -9.62 -2.65 1.56
CA SER A 215 -10.42 -3.14 2.70
C SER A 215 -11.82 -3.59 2.29
N THR A 216 -12.43 -2.96 1.27
CA THR A 216 -13.72 -3.37 0.73
C THR A 216 -13.61 -4.71 0.00
N LEU A 217 -12.54 -4.93 -0.76
CA LEU A 217 -12.30 -6.23 -1.40
C LEU A 217 -11.98 -7.34 -0.39
N LEU A 218 -11.30 -7.02 0.72
CA LEU A 218 -11.09 -7.99 1.81
C LEU A 218 -12.40 -8.41 2.48
N ALA A 219 -13.35 -7.48 2.64
CA ALA A 219 -14.68 -7.80 3.16
C ALA A 219 -15.43 -8.81 2.28
N VAL A 220 -15.26 -8.72 0.95
CA VAL A 220 -15.77 -9.71 0.00
C VAL A 220 -14.99 -11.02 0.10
N MET A 221 -13.66 -10.95 0.11
CA MET A 221 -12.76 -12.12 0.17
C MET A 221 -13.04 -13.03 1.36
N LYS A 222 -13.51 -12.46 2.48
CA LYS A 222 -13.88 -13.21 3.69
C LYS A 222 -14.88 -14.34 3.40
N ASP A 223 -15.91 -14.04 2.62
CA ASP A 223 -17.04 -14.94 2.35
C ASP A 223 -17.02 -15.47 0.90
N ASP A 224 -15.95 -15.18 0.13
CA ASP A 224 -15.77 -15.60 -1.26
C ASP A 224 -15.03 -16.94 -1.34
N PRO A 225 -15.70 -18.05 -1.73
CA PRO A 225 -15.08 -19.38 -1.72
C PRO A 225 -14.19 -19.64 -2.93
N TYR A 226 -14.35 -18.89 -4.01
CA TYR A 226 -13.77 -19.24 -5.30
C TYR A 226 -12.24 -19.06 -5.36
N PRO A 227 -11.64 -17.99 -4.79
CA PRO A 227 -10.19 -17.86 -4.74
C PRO A 227 -9.52 -19.02 -3.98
N ALA A 228 -10.10 -19.41 -2.85
CA ALA A 228 -9.59 -20.53 -2.06
C ALA A 228 -9.68 -21.84 -2.87
N ALA A 229 -10.80 -22.11 -3.54
CA ALA A 229 -10.95 -23.31 -4.35
C ALA A 229 -9.90 -23.43 -5.47
N VAL A 230 -9.62 -22.32 -6.19
CA VAL A 230 -8.56 -22.29 -7.22
C VAL A 230 -7.18 -22.51 -6.62
N GLN A 231 -6.93 -21.98 -5.42
CA GLN A 231 -5.65 -22.13 -4.75
C GLN A 231 -5.44 -23.55 -4.20
N GLN A 232 -6.47 -24.16 -3.63
CA GLN A 232 -6.42 -25.54 -3.13
C GLN A 232 -6.14 -26.53 -4.27
N ASP A 233 -6.78 -26.36 -5.44
CA ASP A 233 -6.52 -27.17 -6.64
C ASP A 233 -5.04 -27.11 -7.08
N ARG A 234 -4.35 -26.00 -6.81
CA ARG A 234 -2.92 -25.80 -7.11
C ARG A 234 -1.99 -26.33 -6.01
N ASN A 235 -2.44 -26.36 -4.77
CA ASN A 235 -1.61 -26.70 -3.62
C ASN A 235 -1.43 -28.22 -3.51
N LYS A 236 -0.27 -28.72 -3.92
CA LYS A 236 0.08 -30.16 -3.82
C LYS A 236 0.09 -30.70 -2.38
N ASN A 237 0.23 -29.80 -1.40
CA ASN A 237 0.22 -30.15 0.01
C ASN A 237 -1.21 -30.19 0.58
N ASP A 238 -2.21 -29.75 -0.17
CA ASP A 238 -3.61 -29.80 0.23
C ASP A 238 -4.23 -31.16 -0.18
N LYS A 239 -4.65 -31.93 0.82
CA LYS A 239 -5.24 -33.26 0.67
C LYS A 239 -6.71 -33.29 1.08
N GLU A 240 -7.34 -32.14 1.32
CA GLU A 240 -8.73 -32.07 1.78
C GLU A 240 -9.70 -32.71 0.79
N TRP A 241 -9.42 -32.58 -0.51
CA TRP A 241 -10.19 -33.22 -1.58
C TRP A 241 -10.23 -34.76 -1.49
N MET A 242 -9.22 -35.38 -0.84
CA MET A 242 -9.18 -36.83 -0.61
C MET A 242 -10.18 -37.26 0.48
N ILE A 243 -10.64 -36.32 1.31
CA ILE A 243 -11.54 -36.57 2.44
C ILE A 243 -12.98 -36.18 2.06
N LYS A 244 -13.17 -35.03 1.42
CA LYS A 244 -14.49 -34.53 1.00
C LYS A 244 -14.40 -33.81 -0.35
N ALA A 245 -15.43 -33.98 -1.19
CA ALA A 245 -15.57 -33.19 -2.41
C ALA A 245 -15.69 -31.69 -2.06
N PRO A 246 -15.02 -30.79 -2.79
CA PRO A 246 -15.16 -29.35 -2.58
C PRO A 246 -16.61 -28.89 -2.77
N GLU A 247 -17.24 -28.41 -1.70
CA GLU A 247 -18.55 -27.76 -1.76
C GLU A 247 -18.37 -26.24 -1.77
N MET A 248 -18.88 -25.57 -2.81
CA MET A 248 -18.89 -24.11 -2.83
C MET A 248 -20.15 -23.59 -2.15
N PRO A 249 -20.04 -22.88 -1.02
CA PRO A 249 -21.20 -22.32 -0.33
C PRO A 249 -21.91 -21.29 -1.21
N LYS A 250 -23.23 -21.18 -1.04
CA LYS A 250 -24.01 -20.12 -1.66
C LYS A 250 -23.59 -18.78 -1.06
N VAL A 251 -23.34 -17.81 -1.94
CA VAL A 251 -22.90 -16.46 -1.55
C VAL A 251 -23.99 -15.43 -1.82
N ARG A 252 -23.90 -14.28 -1.14
CA ARG A 252 -24.74 -13.10 -1.42
C ARG A 252 -24.21 -12.40 -2.68
N ALA A 253 -24.30 -13.09 -3.81
CA ALA A 253 -23.63 -12.74 -5.06
C ALA A 253 -23.90 -11.29 -5.49
N HIS A 254 -25.17 -10.88 -5.58
CA HIS A 254 -25.53 -9.50 -5.92
C HIS A 254 -24.93 -8.45 -4.96
N LEU A 255 -24.91 -8.71 -3.64
CA LEU A 255 -24.30 -7.80 -2.67
C LEU A 255 -22.80 -7.68 -2.91
N PHE A 256 -22.11 -8.80 -3.07
CA PHE A 256 -20.66 -8.81 -3.32
C PHE A 256 -20.30 -8.11 -4.63
N ALA A 257 -21.12 -8.27 -5.67
CA ALA A 257 -20.93 -7.54 -6.92
C ALA A 257 -20.92 -6.02 -6.68
N ARG A 258 -21.89 -5.51 -5.93
CA ARG A 258 -21.97 -4.07 -5.60
C ARG A 258 -20.83 -3.60 -4.69
N LEU A 259 -20.36 -4.42 -3.75
CA LEU A 259 -19.18 -4.08 -2.93
C LEU A 259 -17.92 -4.00 -3.80
N CYS A 260 -17.74 -4.93 -4.74
CA CYS A 260 -16.61 -4.91 -5.67
C CYS A 260 -16.62 -3.70 -6.61
N LEU A 261 -17.80 -3.22 -7.02
CA LEU A 261 -17.92 -1.97 -7.77
C LEU A 261 -17.57 -0.74 -6.92
N ALA A 262 -17.99 -0.67 -5.66
CA ALA A 262 -17.54 0.42 -4.78
C ALA A 262 -16.02 0.43 -4.59
N ALA A 263 -15.41 -0.75 -4.44
CA ALA A 263 -13.96 -0.85 -4.39
C ALA A 263 -13.28 -0.38 -5.70
N ALA A 264 -13.86 -0.71 -6.85
CA ALA A 264 -13.38 -0.22 -8.14
C ALA A 264 -13.52 1.30 -8.26
N ASP A 265 -14.61 1.89 -7.77
CA ASP A 265 -14.82 3.34 -7.79
C ASP A 265 -13.77 4.06 -6.92
N HIS A 266 -13.49 3.54 -5.72
CA HIS A 266 -12.40 4.05 -4.87
C HIS A 266 -11.03 3.94 -5.55
N ALA A 267 -10.71 2.78 -6.14
CA ALA A 267 -9.46 2.62 -6.88
C ALA A 267 -9.40 3.57 -8.10
N GLY A 268 -10.51 3.79 -8.80
CA GLY A 268 -10.61 4.74 -9.91
C GLY A 268 -10.34 6.19 -9.48
N ASN A 269 -10.90 6.60 -8.34
CA ASN A 269 -10.61 7.92 -7.75
C ASN A 269 -9.13 8.07 -7.41
N ALA A 270 -8.51 7.03 -6.82
CA ALA A 270 -7.09 7.02 -6.52
C ALA A 270 -6.21 7.12 -7.78
N VAL A 271 -6.50 6.36 -8.85
CA VAL A 271 -5.76 6.47 -10.12
C VAL A 271 -5.87 7.87 -10.71
N ALA A 272 -7.06 8.47 -10.71
CA ALA A 272 -7.27 9.81 -11.26
C ALA A 272 -6.43 10.87 -10.52
N MET A 273 -6.39 10.80 -9.18
CA MET A 273 -5.61 11.70 -8.34
C MET A 273 -4.09 11.53 -8.52
N LEU A 274 -3.61 10.29 -8.55
CA LEU A 274 -2.18 10.00 -8.73
C LEU A 274 -1.71 10.31 -10.16
N GLY A 275 -2.52 10.01 -11.17
CA GLY A 275 -2.21 10.22 -12.59
C GLY A 275 -2.15 11.70 -12.98
N GLY A 276 -2.93 12.56 -12.31
CA GLY A 276 -2.92 14.01 -12.55
C GLY A 276 -1.64 14.74 -12.11
N MET A 277 -0.82 14.11 -11.25
CA MET A 277 0.34 14.76 -10.63
C MET A 277 1.50 15.03 -11.60
N GLY A 278 1.60 14.27 -12.70
CA GLY A 278 2.73 14.32 -13.63
C GLY A 278 2.82 15.58 -14.51
N ASN A 279 1.81 16.45 -14.52
CA ASN A 279 1.73 17.60 -15.42
C ASN A 279 2.35 18.89 -14.86
N GLY A 280 2.71 18.93 -13.57
CA GLY A 280 3.16 20.14 -12.87
C GLY A 280 4.67 20.29 -12.65
N GLY A 281 5.51 19.42 -13.24
CA GLY A 281 6.98 19.51 -13.15
C GLY A 281 7.61 19.17 -11.79
N LYS A 282 6.83 18.80 -10.76
CA LYS A 282 7.30 18.53 -9.38
C LYS A 282 7.48 17.03 -9.06
N GLY A 283 7.75 16.23 -10.08
CA GLY A 283 7.94 14.78 -9.95
C GLY A 283 6.69 13.97 -10.28
N LYS A 284 6.90 12.75 -10.78
CA LYS A 284 5.85 11.79 -11.09
C LYS A 284 5.69 10.81 -9.94
N VAL A 285 4.51 10.25 -9.76
CA VAL A 285 4.28 9.15 -8.82
C VAL A 285 4.81 7.86 -9.45
N ASN A 286 5.37 6.99 -8.60
CA ASN A 286 5.87 5.67 -8.94
C ASN A 286 4.95 4.93 -9.91
N ALA A 287 5.48 4.59 -11.09
CA ALA A 287 4.72 3.92 -12.14
C ALA A 287 4.17 2.53 -11.72
N GLU A 288 4.85 1.82 -10.82
CA GLU A 288 4.38 0.53 -10.29
C GLU A 288 3.17 0.71 -9.37
N LEU A 289 3.16 1.76 -8.54
CA LEU A 289 1.99 2.09 -7.72
C LEU A 289 0.80 2.44 -8.62
N LEU A 290 0.99 3.31 -9.61
CA LEU A 290 -0.06 3.68 -10.56
C LEU A 290 -0.66 2.45 -11.27
N LYS A 291 0.22 1.55 -11.74
CA LYS A 291 -0.19 0.30 -12.37
C LYS A 291 -0.96 -0.59 -11.39
N TYR A 292 -0.48 -0.73 -10.16
CA TYR A 292 -1.14 -1.53 -9.13
C TYR A 292 -2.56 -1.03 -8.85
N VAL A 293 -2.75 0.28 -8.68
CA VAL A 293 -4.09 0.85 -8.40
C VAL A 293 -5.02 0.66 -9.61
N GLU A 294 -4.52 0.80 -10.84
CA GLU A 294 -5.30 0.50 -12.04
C GLU A 294 -5.65 -0.99 -12.17
N ASP A 295 -4.72 -1.89 -11.84
CA ASP A 295 -5.00 -3.33 -11.79
C ASP A 295 -6.02 -3.65 -10.69
N LEU A 296 -5.96 -3.00 -9.52
CA LEU A 296 -6.94 -3.14 -8.43
C LEU A 296 -8.34 -2.70 -8.88
N ARG A 297 -8.43 -1.58 -9.61
CA ARG A 297 -9.68 -1.09 -10.21
C ARG A 297 -10.29 -2.14 -11.14
N ARG A 298 -9.48 -2.71 -12.03
CA ARG A 298 -9.90 -3.77 -12.95
C ARG A 298 -10.30 -5.04 -12.22
N VAL A 299 -9.58 -5.43 -11.17
CA VAL A 299 -9.90 -6.57 -10.31
C VAL A 299 -11.27 -6.38 -9.64
N GLY A 300 -11.56 -5.19 -9.13
CA GLY A 300 -12.88 -4.86 -8.59
C GLY A 300 -14.00 -5.05 -9.61
N ARG A 301 -13.82 -4.53 -10.84
CA ARG A 301 -14.80 -4.70 -11.93
C ARG A 301 -14.94 -6.16 -12.39
N GLY A 302 -13.83 -6.88 -12.51
CA GLY A 302 -13.80 -8.30 -12.84
C GLY A 302 -14.54 -9.15 -11.81
N LYS A 303 -14.26 -8.94 -10.52
CA LYS A 303 -14.99 -9.59 -9.41
C LYS A 303 -16.47 -9.27 -9.43
N ALA A 304 -16.84 -8.02 -9.69
CA ALA A 304 -18.25 -7.64 -9.80
C ALA A 304 -18.96 -8.40 -10.91
N CYS A 305 -18.35 -8.47 -12.09
CA CYS A 305 -18.86 -9.26 -13.21
C CYS A 305 -18.98 -10.75 -12.83
N ARG A 306 -17.97 -11.33 -12.19
CA ARG A 306 -18.05 -12.72 -11.69
C ARG A 306 -19.28 -12.92 -10.81
N PHE A 307 -19.49 -12.05 -9.82
CA PHE A 307 -20.60 -12.20 -8.90
C PHE A 307 -21.97 -11.98 -9.56
N PHE A 308 -22.11 -11.07 -10.53
CA PHE A 308 -23.32 -11.03 -11.36
C PHE A 308 -23.52 -12.31 -12.16
N GLY A 309 -22.45 -12.91 -12.66
CA GLY A 309 -22.52 -14.21 -13.32
C GLY A 309 -22.99 -15.34 -12.40
N VAL A 310 -22.47 -15.36 -11.16
CA VAL A 310 -22.91 -16.31 -10.11
C VAL A 310 -24.37 -16.09 -9.76
N ASP A 311 -24.81 -14.84 -9.60
CA ASP A 311 -26.21 -14.51 -9.33
C ASP A 311 -27.15 -14.99 -10.45
N ALA A 312 -26.74 -14.78 -11.71
CA ALA A 312 -27.47 -15.24 -12.88
C ALA A 312 -27.56 -16.77 -12.95
N GLU A 313 -26.46 -17.49 -12.70
CA GLU A 313 -26.44 -18.95 -12.72
C GLU A 313 -27.29 -19.55 -11.58
N LEU A 314 -27.25 -18.97 -10.38
CA LEU A 314 -28.15 -19.34 -9.28
C LEU A 314 -29.63 -19.15 -9.64
N GLY A 315 -29.93 -18.18 -10.51
CA GLY A 315 -31.25 -17.95 -11.09
C GLY A 315 -31.59 -18.83 -12.30
N GLY A 316 -30.74 -19.80 -12.66
CA GLY A 316 -30.93 -20.69 -13.81
C GLY A 316 -30.60 -20.07 -15.17
N LYS A 317 -30.03 -18.85 -15.19
CA LYS A 317 -29.66 -18.12 -16.41
C LYS A 317 -28.18 -18.29 -16.73
N THR A 318 -27.76 -19.53 -16.99
CA THR A 318 -26.37 -19.88 -17.30
C THR A 318 -25.80 -19.11 -18.50
N GLY A 319 -26.61 -18.79 -19.51
CA GLY A 319 -26.19 -17.98 -20.67
C GLY A 319 -25.74 -16.58 -20.27
N ASP A 320 -26.55 -15.89 -19.44
CA ASP A 320 -26.20 -14.60 -18.84
C ASP A 320 -24.97 -14.72 -17.95
N GLY A 321 -24.88 -15.82 -17.18
CA GLY A 321 -23.73 -16.16 -16.35
C GLY A 321 -22.41 -16.18 -17.14
N ILE A 322 -22.39 -16.87 -18.28
CA ILE A 322 -21.22 -16.93 -19.18
C ILE A 322 -20.89 -15.54 -19.73
N GLY A 323 -21.89 -14.77 -20.14
CA GLY A 323 -21.70 -13.41 -20.66
C GLY A 323 -21.00 -12.52 -19.64
N TRP A 324 -21.43 -12.57 -18.38
CA TRP A 324 -20.80 -11.83 -17.28
C TRP A 324 -19.36 -12.27 -17.02
N LEU A 325 -19.04 -13.57 -17.08
CA LEU A 325 -17.66 -14.03 -16.92
C LEU A 325 -16.74 -13.51 -18.04
N ARG A 326 -17.24 -13.49 -19.29
CA ARG A 326 -16.50 -12.93 -20.43
C ARG A 326 -16.31 -11.42 -20.30
N ALA A 327 -17.32 -10.70 -19.82
CA ALA A 327 -17.19 -9.28 -19.48
C ALA A 327 -16.13 -9.06 -18.39
N GLY A 328 -16.11 -9.91 -17.35
CA GLY A 328 -15.08 -9.87 -16.30
C GLY A 328 -13.67 -10.09 -16.83
N LEU A 329 -13.47 -11.07 -17.74
CA LEU A 329 -12.18 -11.30 -18.38
C LEU A 329 -11.73 -10.09 -19.22
N SER A 330 -12.67 -9.47 -19.95
CA SER A 330 -12.43 -8.25 -20.72
C SER A 330 -12.00 -7.08 -19.85
N GLU A 331 -12.64 -6.87 -18.69
CA GLU A 331 -12.26 -5.86 -17.70
C GLU A 331 -10.83 -6.06 -17.17
N LEU A 332 -10.41 -7.33 -16.96
CA LEU A 332 -9.04 -7.66 -16.61
C LEU A 332 -8.06 -7.49 -17.79
N GLY A 333 -8.52 -7.16 -19.00
CA GLY A 333 -7.70 -7.06 -20.20
C GLY A 333 -7.23 -8.43 -20.72
N ILE A 334 -7.92 -9.50 -20.36
CA ILE A 334 -7.69 -10.85 -20.89
C ILE A 334 -8.54 -11.00 -22.14
N LEU A 335 -7.90 -11.25 -23.28
CA LEU A 335 -8.57 -11.36 -24.57
C LEU A 335 -9.54 -12.56 -24.57
N VAL A 336 -10.83 -12.26 -24.70
CA VAL A 336 -11.88 -13.24 -24.97
C VAL A 336 -12.13 -13.21 -26.47
N GLY A 337 -12.04 -14.36 -27.15
CA GLY A 337 -12.37 -14.44 -28.58
C GLY A 337 -13.84 -14.14 -28.80
N ASP A 338 -14.14 -13.25 -29.75
CA ASP A 338 -15.47 -12.66 -29.98
C ASP A 338 -16.56 -13.69 -30.35
N ASP A 339 -16.15 -14.87 -30.85
CA ASP A 339 -17.07 -15.86 -31.45
C ASP A 339 -17.05 -17.25 -30.78
N GLY A 340 -16.54 -17.39 -29.56
CA GLY A 340 -16.43 -18.73 -28.94
C GLY A 340 -15.48 -19.70 -29.67
N LYS A 341 -14.87 -19.28 -30.79
CA LYS A 341 -13.71 -19.92 -31.38
C LYS A 341 -12.50 -19.57 -30.53
N LYS A 342 -12.02 -20.59 -29.82
CA LYS A 342 -10.75 -20.60 -29.08
C LYS A 342 -9.70 -19.80 -29.84
N SER A 343 -9.14 -18.77 -29.20
CA SER A 343 -7.92 -18.15 -29.71
C SER A 343 -6.86 -19.25 -29.87
N SER A 344 -6.32 -19.39 -31.07
CA SER A 344 -5.37 -20.44 -31.44
C SER A 344 -4.00 -20.18 -30.82
N GLY A 345 -3.88 -20.35 -29.50
CA GLY A 345 -2.64 -20.18 -28.72
C GLY A 345 -2.40 -21.26 -27.67
N MET A 346 -3.13 -22.38 -27.76
CA MET A 346 -3.31 -23.36 -26.67
C MET A 346 -2.04 -24.10 -26.21
N GLY A 347 -0.93 -24.05 -26.97
CA GLY A 347 0.36 -24.66 -26.59
C GLY A 347 1.30 -23.71 -25.83
N PHE A 348 1.53 -22.50 -26.36
CA PHE A 348 2.41 -21.50 -25.73
C PHE A 348 1.75 -20.79 -24.55
N GLY A 349 0.42 -20.64 -24.56
CA GLY A 349 -0.32 -20.01 -23.46
C GLY A 349 -0.27 -20.81 -22.16
N ARG A 350 -0.33 -22.14 -22.22
CA ARG A 350 -0.22 -23.00 -21.03
C ARG A 350 1.18 -22.96 -20.40
N LEU A 351 2.22 -23.03 -21.22
CA LEU A 351 3.60 -22.94 -20.75
C LEU A 351 3.91 -21.56 -20.14
N ARG A 352 3.41 -20.48 -20.77
CA ARG A 352 3.52 -19.12 -20.22
C ARG A 352 2.77 -18.98 -18.90
N LYS A 353 1.57 -19.56 -18.80
CA LYS A 353 0.73 -19.58 -17.59
C LYS A 353 1.43 -20.31 -16.43
N GLU A 354 1.94 -21.53 -16.68
CA GLU A 354 2.67 -22.31 -15.70
C GLU A 354 3.97 -21.61 -15.25
N TRP A 355 4.67 -20.95 -16.18
CA TRP A 355 5.86 -20.17 -15.84
C TRP A 355 5.54 -18.93 -14.99
N THR A 356 4.45 -18.22 -15.31
CA THR A 356 3.98 -17.10 -14.49
C THR A 356 3.52 -17.53 -13.10
N GLU A 357 2.85 -18.68 -13.00
CA GLU A 357 2.42 -19.28 -11.72
C GLU A 357 3.63 -19.63 -10.84
N LYS A 358 4.62 -20.32 -11.41
CA LYS A 358 5.85 -20.65 -10.67
C LYS A 358 6.61 -19.40 -10.23
N ARG A 359 6.52 -18.29 -10.97
CA ARG A 359 7.13 -17.01 -10.59
C ARG A 359 6.35 -16.32 -9.47
N GLU A 360 5.02 -16.42 -9.47
CA GLU A 360 4.16 -15.94 -8.39
C GLU A 360 4.43 -16.70 -7.09
N ASP A 361 4.41 -18.04 -7.13
CA ASP A 361 4.68 -18.87 -5.95
C ASP A 361 6.07 -18.54 -5.36
N ARG A 362 7.09 -18.40 -6.20
CA ARG A 362 8.43 -17.96 -5.77
C ARG A 362 8.46 -16.57 -5.16
N ARG A 363 7.63 -15.63 -5.63
CA ARG A 363 7.53 -14.28 -5.05
C ARG A 363 6.86 -14.31 -3.69
N VAL A 364 5.81 -15.13 -3.54
CA VAL A 364 5.15 -15.36 -2.25
C VAL A 364 6.14 -15.98 -1.27
N GLU A 365 6.84 -17.06 -1.64
CA GLU A 365 7.85 -17.70 -0.80
C GLU A 365 8.97 -16.75 -0.36
N LYS A 366 9.45 -15.89 -1.27
CA LYS A 366 10.49 -14.90 -0.98
C LYS A 366 9.98 -13.69 -0.19
N GLY A 367 8.67 -13.52 -0.04
CA GLY A 367 8.05 -12.35 0.58
C GLY A 367 8.19 -11.04 -0.21
N LYS A 368 8.88 -11.05 -1.35
CA LYS A 368 9.18 -9.87 -2.17
C LYS A 368 8.24 -9.75 -3.37
N ASP A 369 7.64 -8.57 -3.57
CA ASP A 369 6.85 -8.18 -4.76
C ASP A 369 5.65 -9.09 -5.10
N TRP A 370 5.20 -9.94 -4.17
CA TRP A 370 3.99 -10.76 -4.36
C TRP A 370 2.73 -9.86 -4.40
N GLY A 371 1.71 -10.21 -5.16
CA GLY A 371 0.52 -9.35 -5.25
C GLY A 371 0.71 -7.97 -5.89
N SER A 372 1.82 -7.76 -6.61
CA SER A 372 2.08 -6.54 -7.39
C SER A 372 1.06 -6.32 -8.53
N ASP A 373 0.27 -7.33 -8.86
CA ASP A 373 -0.82 -7.29 -9.84
C ASP A 373 -2.21 -7.11 -9.20
N ALA A 374 -2.27 -6.74 -7.91
CA ALA A 374 -3.51 -6.53 -7.17
C ALA A 374 -4.47 -7.73 -7.08
N GLY A 375 -4.02 -8.95 -7.42
CA GLY A 375 -4.87 -10.16 -7.49
C GLY A 375 -5.50 -10.41 -8.86
N LYS A 376 -5.03 -9.72 -9.91
CA LYS A 376 -5.50 -9.87 -11.29
C LYS A 376 -5.32 -11.29 -11.82
N ALA A 377 -4.17 -11.91 -11.59
CA ALA A 377 -3.92 -13.29 -12.02
C ALA A 377 -4.85 -14.29 -11.31
N GLU A 378 -5.07 -14.11 -10.01
CA GLU A 378 -5.99 -14.94 -9.22
C GLU A 378 -7.42 -14.83 -9.75
N GLU A 379 -7.95 -13.62 -9.92
CA GLU A 379 -9.31 -13.42 -10.41
C GLU A 379 -9.49 -13.95 -11.84
N GLY A 380 -8.48 -13.77 -12.70
CA GLY A 380 -8.48 -14.35 -14.05
C GLY A 380 -8.63 -15.87 -14.04
N ARG A 381 -7.93 -16.57 -13.14
CA ARG A 381 -8.07 -18.04 -12.99
C ARG A 381 -9.47 -18.44 -12.54
N VAL A 382 -10.05 -17.70 -11.59
CA VAL A 382 -11.41 -17.97 -11.11
C VAL A 382 -12.41 -17.81 -12.26
N LEU A 383 -12.33 -16.71 -13.01
CA LEU A 383 -13.19 -16.46 -14.16
C LEU A 383 -13.06 -17.56 -15.23
N GLU A 384 -11.83 -17.94 -15.60
CA GLU A 384 -11.57 -19.02 -16.56
C GLU A 384 -12.12 -20.38 -16.09
N MET A 385 -11.98 -20.70 -14.80
CA MET A 385 -12.47 -21.95 -14.22
C MET A 385 -14.00 -22.03 -14.29
N LEU A 386 -14.69 -20.93 -13.95
CA LEU A 386 -16.15 -20.85 -14.03
C LEU A 386 -16.65 -20.83 -15.47
N GLU A 387 -15.97 -20.10 -16.36
CA GLU A 387 -16.37 -19.97 -17.77
C GLU A 387 -16.33 -21.32 -18.46
N LYS A 388 -15.23 -22.06 -18.29
CA LYS A 388 -15.08 -23.42 -18.80
C LYS A 388 -16.18 -24.35 -18.29
N LYS A 389 -16.53 -24.24 -17.00
CA LYS A 389 -17.58 -25.08 -16.37
C LYS A 389 -18.94 -24.76 -16.96
N TRP A 390 -19.32 -23.48 -17.00
CA TRP A 390 -20.66 -23.07 -17.41
C TRP A 390 -20.87 -23.15 -18.90
N VAL A 391 -19.85 -22.91 -19.73
CA VAL A 391 -19.92 -23.17 -21.19
C VAL A 391 -20.20 -24.64 -21.44
N LYS A 392 -19.46 -25.56 -20.81
CA LYS A 392 -19.72 -27.00 -20.96
C LYS A 392 -21.16 -27.36 -20.56
N MET A 393 -21.65 -26.81 -19.45
CA MET A 393 -23.01 -27.05 -18.98
C MET A 393 -24.07 -26.49 -19.94
N ASN A 394 -23.87 -25.27 -20.45
CA ASN A 394 -24.78 -24.63 -21.37
C ASN A 394 -24.79 -25.35 -22.73
N ASP A 395 -23.65 -25.72 -23.28
CA ASP A 395 -23.56 -26.43 -24.56
C ASP A 395 -24.16 -27.84 -24.50
N THR A 396 -24.16 -28.47 -23.32
CA THR A 396 -24.68 -29.83 -23.14
C THR A 396 -26.16 -29.87 -22.79
N ILE A 397 -26.64 -28.91 -21.97
CA ILE A 397 -27.98 -28.97 -21.35
C ILE A 397 -28.78 -27.70 -21.58
N GLY A 398 -28.19 -26.53 -21.38
CA GLY A 398 -28.92 -25.26 -21.29
C GLY A 398 -29.31 -24.64 -22.64
N THR A 399 -28.42 -24.69 -23.63
CA THR A 399 -28.53 -24.04 -24.95
C THR A 399 -29.00 -22.57 -24.89
N GLN A 400 -28.67 -21.86 -23.80
CA GLN A 400 -29.08 -20.48 -23.60
C GLN A 400 -28.19 -19.53 -24.41
N LEU A 401 -28.78 -18.47 -24.95
CA LEU A 401 -28.04 -17.41 -25.64
C LEU A 401 -27.11 -16.69 -24.66
N VAL A 402 -25.91 -16.34 -25.13
CA VAL A 402 -24.94 -15.59 -24.35
C VAL A 402 -25.01 -14.12 -24.79
N PRO A 403 -25.34 -13.18 -23.89
CA PRO A 403 -25.41 -11.76 -24.21
C PRO A 403 -24.03 -11.18 -24.54
N SER A 404 -24.01 -10.07 -25.30
CA SER A 404 -22.78 -9.37 -25.66
C SER A 404 -22.15 -8.65 -24.47
N ILE A 405 -20.82 -8.52 -24.47
CA ILE A 405 -20.08 -7.83 -23.40
C ILE A 405 -20.53 -6.37 -23.27
N GLY A 406 -20.69 -5.66 -24.39
CA GLY A 406 -21.08 -4.24 -24.38
C GLY A 406 -22.43 -3.99 -23.70
N THR A 407 -23.40 -4.88 -23.92
CA THR A 407 -24.71 -4.81 -23.25
C THR A 407 -24.58 -4.95 -21.73
N LEU A 408 -23.77 -5.90 -21.27
CA LEU A 408 -23.61 -6.19 -19.84
C LEU A 408 -22.84 -5.07 -19.11
N ILE A 409 -21.74 -4.58 -19.68
CA ILE A 409 -20.96 -3.50 -19.08
C ILE A 409 -21.80 -2.23 -18.92
N SER A 410 -22.67 -1.95 -19.89
CA SER A 410 -23.59 -0.80 -19.84
C SER A 410 -24.68 -0.95 -18.76
N ALA A 411 -24.95 -2.17 -18.30
CA ALA A 411 -25.95 -2.49 -17.29
C ALA A 411 -25.40 -2.55 -15.85
N LEU A 412 -24.11 -2.25 -15.64
CA LEU A 412 -23.51 -2.27 -14.31
C LEU A 412 -24.16 -1.22 -13.39
N PRO A 413 -24.66 -1.62 -12.21
CA PRO A 413 -25.22 -0.68 -11.24
C PRO A 413 -24.11 0.09 -10.50
N SER A 414 -24.49 1.05 -9.67
CA SER A 414 -23.54 1.71 -8.77
C SER A 414 -23.09 0.80 -7.62
N GLY A 415 -21.87 1.05 -7.14
CA GLY A 415 -21.31 0.40 -5.97
C GLY A 415 -22.15 0.57 -4.71
N ARG A 416 -21.83 -0.24 -3.70
CA ARG A 416 -22.35 -0.08 -2.32
C ARG A 416 -21.18 0.03 -1.36
N GLU A 417 -21.15 1.10 -0.58
CA GLU A 417 -20.11 1.31 0.42
C GLU A 417 -20.16 0.26 1.53
N MET A 418 -18.98 -0.22 1.93
CA MET A 418 -18.79 -1.17 3.03
C MET A 418 -18.30 -0.49 4.31
N HIS A 419 -17.33 0.42 4.15
CA HIS A 419 -16.58 0.96 5.26
C HIS A 419 -16.77 2.47 5.36
N THR A 420 -16.69 2.99 6.58
CA THR A 420 -16.55 4.41 6.85
C THR A 420 -15.31 4.57 7.71
N LEU A 421 -14.38 5.43 7.28
CA LEU A 421 -13.17 5.66 8.03
C LEU A 421 -13.52 6.36 9.35
N LYS A 422 -13.03 5.80 10.45
CA LYS A 422 -13.04 6.50 11.74
C LYS A 422 -12.05 7.64 11.67
N SER A 423 -12.36 8.77 12.29
CA SER A 423 -11.40 9.85 12.45
C SER A 423 -10.17 9.34 13.21
N TYR A 424 -9.00 9.58 12.65
CA TYR A 424 -7.75 9.28 13.35
C TYR A 424 -7.54 10.33 14.44
N SER A 425 -7.30 9.87 15.67
CA SER A 425 -6.87 10.69 16.79
C SER A 425 -5.40 10.41 17.04
N PRO A 426 -4.48 11.35 16.76
CA PRO A 426 -3.08 11.16 17.06
C PRO A 426 -2.86 10.94 18.57
N PRO A 427 -1.86 10.15 18.97
CA PRO A 427 -1.51 10.00 20.37
C PRO A 427 -0.87 11.29 20.91
N SER A 428 -1.24 11.66 22.13
CA SER A 428 -0.66 12.79 22.87
C SER A 428 0.24 12.27 24.01
N LEU A 429 1.11 13.13 24.53
CA LEU A 429 1.87 12.82 25.74
C LEU A 429 0.93 12.76 26.95
N ASP A 430 1.18 11.83 27.85
CA ASP A 430 0.50 11.79 29.15
C ASP A 430 0.96 12.98 30.02
N ASN A 431 0.06 13.53 30.82
CA ASN A 431 0.36 14.68 31.69
C ASN A 431 1.56 14.41 32.62
N GLN A 432 1.71 13.19 33.14
CA GLN A 432 2.86 12.84 33.98
C GLN A 432 4.19 12.91 33.21
N VAL A 433 4.18 12.55 31.92
CA VAL A 433 5.37 12.65 31.07
C VAL A 433 5.67 14.13 30.82
N LEU A 434 4.66 14.95 30.51
CA LEU A 434 4.83 16.40 30.36
C LEU A 434 5.38 17.06 31.63
N GLU A 435 4.80 16.78 32.80
CA GLU A 435 5.28 17.29 34.09
C GLU A 435 6.77 16.95 34.32
N SER A 436 7.19 15.73 33.98
CA SER A 436 8.60 15.33 34.10
C SER A 436 9.55 16.11 33.18
N MET A 437 9.06 16.63 32.06
CA MET A 437 9.87 17.38 31.08
C MET A 437 10.12 18.84 31.47
N ARG A 438 9.51 19.30 32.57
CA ARG A 438 9.76 20.63 33.16
C ARG A 438 11.15 20.73 33.80
N ALA A 439 11.74 19.59 34.18
CA ALA A 439 13.13 19.55 34.62
C ALA A 439 14.08 19.80 33.43
N PRO A 440 15.18 20.54 33.61
CA PRO A 440 16.21 20.67 32.59
C PRO A 440 16.80 19.31 32.21
N PRO A 441 17.25 19.13 30.96
CA PRO A 441 17.81 17.86 30.52
C PRO A 441 19.14 17.55 31.22
N ASP A 442 19.31 16.30 31.66
CA ASP A 442 20.55 15.84 32.31
C ASP A 442 21.79 15.84 31.39
N ARG A 443 21.57 15.89 30.08
CA ARG A 443 22.62 15.85 29.05
C ARG A 443 22.33 16.83 27.93
N ALA A 444 23.38 17.36 27.32
CA ALA A 444 23.25 18.15 26.10
C ALA A 444 22.82 17.26 24.93
N ASP A 445 22.08 17.86 23.98
CA ASP A 445 21.67 17.21 22.72
C ASP A 445 22.84 17.18 21.71
N THR A 446 23.97 16.62 22.12
CA THR A 446 25.14 16.43 21.24
C THR A 446 24.94 15.14 20.46
N TYR A 447 24.24 15.22 19.32
CA TYR A 447 24.33 14.17 18.32
C TYR A 447 25.66 14.34 17.60
N GLU A 448 26.62 13.44 17.87
CA GLU A 448 27.77 13.30 16.99
C GLU A 448 27.24 12.96 15.60
N GLU A 449 27.65 13.76 14.59
CA GLU A 449 27.59 13.35 13.20
C GLU A 449 28.47 12.12 13.07
N ASP A 450 27.91 10.97 13.42
CA ASP A 450 28.47 9.68 13.09
C ASP A 450 28.55 9.70 11.58
N ASN A 451 29.76 9.96 11.07
CA ASN A 451 30.06 10.15 9.65
C ASN A 451 29.31 9.05 8.93
N SER A 452 28.22 9.43 8.27
CA SER A 452 27.39 8.51 7.52
C SER A 452 28.32 8.00 6.44
N SER A 453 28.95 6.86 6.68
CA SER A 453 29.63 6.07 5.67
C SER A 453 28.53 5.53 4.77
N ASP A 454 27.98 6.44 3.98
CA ASP A 454 27.32 6.15 2.72
C ASP A 454 28.45 5.67 1.81
N GLU A 455 28.86 4.41 1.94
CA GLU A 455 29.50 3.68 0.84
C GLU A 455 28.48 3.44 -0.28
N ASP A 456 27.94 4.53 -0.85
CA ASP A 456 27.27 4.54 -2.15
C ASP A 456 27.99 5.51 -3.11
N ASN A 457 29.18 5.99 -2.74
CA ASN A 457 30.06 6.75 -3.63
C ASN A 457 30.93 5.85 -4.54
N ASN A 458 30.44 4.65 -4.88
CA ASN A 458 31.09 3.78 -5.86
C ASN A 458 30.35 3.79 -7.21
N GLY A 459 29.95 4.99 -7.64
CA GLY A 459 29.64 5.26 -9.04
C GLY A 459 30.92 5.57 -9.80
N THR A 460 31.81 4.60 -9.97
CA THR A 460 32.77 4.70 -11.08
C THR A 460 31.95 4.84 -12.37
N PRO A 461 32.17 5.88 -13.20
CA PRO A 461 31.56 5.89 -14.52
C PRO A 461 32.04 4.63 -15.24
N VAL A 462 31.08 3.81 -15.68
CA VAL A 462 31.36 2.57 -16.42
C VAL A 462 32.19 2.95 -17.64
N GLY A 463 33.48 2.61 -17.63
CA GLY A 463 34.44 2.96 -18.69
C GLY A 463 35.74 3.62 -18.24
N ALA A 464 35.90 4.03 -16.98
CA ALA A 464 37.17 4.59 -16.51
C ALA A 464 38.20 3.49 -16.16
N PHE A 465 39.31 3.44 -16.90
CA PHE A 465 40.48 2.62 -16.58
C PHE A 465 41.09 3.05 -15.22
N PRO A 466 41.55 2.12 -14.36
CA PRO A 466 42.18 2.48 -13.09
C PRO A 466 43.47 3.28 -13.34
N GLY A 467 43.47 4.58 -13.03
CA GLY A 467 44.66 5.44 -13.12
C GLY A 467 44.41 6.91 -13.46
N THR A 468 43.24 7.29 -13.99
CA THR A 468 43.01 8.64 -14.56
C THR A 468 42.33 9.64 -13.61
N LYS A 469 42.46 9.46 -12.28
CA LYS A 469 41.85 10.38 -11.29
C LYS A 469 42.49 11.79 -11.27
N GLY A 470 43.66 11.98 -11.87
CA GLY A 470 44.39 13.26 -11.86
C GLY A 470 44.11 14.20 -13.05
N ASP A 471 43.59 13.69 -14.17
CA ASP A 471 43.68 14.42 -15.45
C ASP A 471 42.44 15.24 -15.82
N TYR A 472 41.41 15.28 -14.97
CA TYR A 472 40.19 16.07 -15.20
C TYR A 472 40.07 17.30 -14.29
N ALA A 473 41.14 17.70 -13.58
CA ALA A 473 41.22 19.01 -12.94
C ALA A 473 41.71 20.07 -13.96
N GLY A 474 40.96 20.23 -15.04
CA GLY A 474 41.25 21.18 -16.12
C GLY A 474 40.32 22.38 -16.10
N ASN A 475 40.72 23.40 -15.33
CA ASN A 475 40.56 24.84 -15.59
C ASN A 475 39.45 25.25 -16.60
N ALA A 476 38.29 25.70 -16.10
CA ALA A 476 37.31 26.42 -16.92
C ALA A 476 37.28 27.90 -16.50
N ASN A 477 38.05 28.71 -17.23
CA ASN A 477 38.06 30.16 -17.16
C ASN A 477 37.85 30.69 -18.59
N TYR A 478 36.82 31.54 -18.77
CA TYR A 478 36.43 32.31 -19.99
C TYR A 478 35.89 31.48 -21.18
N PHE A 479 34.83 31.84 -21.92
CA PHE A 479 34.04 33.07 -22.13
C PHE A 479 32.53 32.77 -22.13
#